data_AF-A0A4Z0LTC8-F1
#
_entry.id   AF-A0A4Z0LTC8-F1
#
_cell.length_a   1.000
_cell.length_b   1.000
_cell.length_c   1.000
_cell.angle_alpha   90.00
_cell.angle_beta   90.00
_cell.angle_gamma   90.00
#
_symmetry.space_group_name_H-M   'P 1'
#
loop_
_entity.id
_entity.type
_entity.pdbx_description
1 polymer ?
#
loop_
_entity_poly.entity_id
_entity_poly.type
_entity_poly.pdbx_seq_one_letter_code
_entity_poly.pdbx_strand_id
1 'polypeptide(L)'
;MELISKYGIYAFIVVFFIFVMYSMFTRKGRGMILGGNIVSTSGEEIEQKSGMISRRILSHTVEAKDGTKHVGIEISENAMLGKSLKSIRLSRQEAEKFVRMLNESISKT
;
A
#
# COMPACT_ATOMS: atom_id res chain seq x y z
N MET A 1 38.23 4.39 -16.64
CA MET A 1 37.34 5.01 -15.64
C MET A 1 35.87 5.05 -16.10
N GLU A 2 35.57 5.31 -17.37
CA GLU A 2 34.19 5.33 -17.88
C GLU A 2 33.44 3.98 -17.82
N LEU A 3 34.14 2.86 -18.09
CA LEU A 3 33.53 1.51 -18.08
C LEU A 3 32.97 1.15 -16.70
N ILE A 4 33.74 1.42 -15.63
CA ILE A 4 33.35 1.15 -14.24
C ILE A 4 32.12 2.00 -13.86
N SER A 5 32.04 3.25 -14.35
CA SER A 5 30.88 4.11 -14.11
C SER A 5 29.61 3.62 -14.84
N LYS A 6 29.73 3.10 -16.07
CA LYS A 6 28.61 2.53 -16.81
C LYS A 6 28.05 1.28 -16.12
N TYR A 7 28.90 0.30 -15.80
CA TYR A 7 28.45 -0.92 -15.11
C TYR A 7 27.94 -0.63 -13.69
N GLY A 8 28.52 0.35 -12.99
CA GLY A 8 28.03 0.82 -11.71
C GLY A 8 26.61 1.39 -11.77
N ILE A 9 26.31 2.20 -12.80
CA ILE A 9 24.95 2.72 -13.04
C ILE A 9 23.95 1.61 -13.32
N TYR A 10 24.28 0.63 -14.17
CA TYR A 10 23.37 -0.49 -14.45
C TYR A 10 23.10 -1.34 -13.22
N ALA A 11 24.13 -1.64 -12.42
CA ALA A 11 23.98 -2.38 -11.17
C ALA A 11 23.08 -1.62 -10.19
N PHE A 12 23.26 -0.29 -10.05
CA PHE A 12 22.41 0.54 -9.20
C PHE A 12 20.94 0.53 -9.66
N ILE A 13 20.68 0.69 -10.97
CA ILE A 13 19.32 0.66 -11.51
C ILE A 13 18.64 -0.68 -11.22
N VAL A 14 19.35 -1.80 -11.41
CA VAL A 14 18.79 -3.14 -11.14
C VAL A 14 18.46 -3.32 -9.66
N VAL A 15 19.38 -2.96 -8.75
CA VAL A 15 19.14 -3.04 -7.30
C VAL A 15 18.00 -2.13 -6.87
N PHE A 16 17.95 -0.90 -7.39
CA PHE A 16 16.86 0.03 -7.14
C PHE A 16 15.52 -0.54 -7.61
N PHE A 17 15.47 -1.11 -8.82
CA PHE A 17 14.24 -1.71 -9.34
C PHE A 17 13.77 -2.89 -8.50
N ILE A 18 14.68 -3.78 -8.10
CA ILE A 18 14.37 -4.90 -7.18
C ILE A 18 13.82 -4.37 -5.86
N PHE A 19 14.44 -3.34 -5.28
CA PHE A 19 13.97 -2.72 -4.03
C PHE A 19 12.57 -2.10 -4.17
N VAL A 20 12.31 -1.37 -5.25
CA VAL A 20 10.99 -0.77 -5.53
C VAL A 20 9.94 -1.87 -5.69
N MET A 21 10.24 -2.93 -6.45
CA MET A 21 9.34 -4.07 -6.60
C MET A 21 9.09 -4.79 -5.27
N TYR A 22 10.13 -5.05 -4.48
CA TYR A 22 9.97 -5.64 -3.15
C TYR A 22 9.09 -4.77 -2.24
N SER A 23 9.29 -3.46 -2.28
CA SER A 23 8.55 -2.49 -1.46
C SER A 23 7.07 -2.38 -1.84
N MET A 24 6.74 -2.48 -3.14
CA MET A 24 5.36 -2.38 -3.61
C MET A 24 4.57 -3.69 -3.53
N PHE A 25 5.22 -4.83 -3.77
CA PHE A 25 4.50 -6.11 -3.96
C PHE A 25 4.51 -7.02 -2.73
N THR A 26 5.40 -6.81 -1.75
CA THR A 26 5.44 -7.67 -0.55
C THR A 26 4.71 -7.04 0.64
N ARG A 27 4.14 -7.87 1.54
CA ARG A 27 3.51 -7.38 2.78
C ARG A 27 4.48 -6.59 3.66
N LYS A 28 5.75 -7.00 3.71
CA LYS A 28 6.82 -6.27 4.42
C LYS A 28 7.07 -4.90 3.78
N GLY A 29 7.17 -4.86 2.46
CA GLY A 29 7.31 -3.62 1.70
C GLY A 29 6.16 -2.64 1.90
N ARG A 30 4.92 -3.13 1.79
CA ARG A 30 3.71 -2.32 2.02
C ARG A 30 3.64 -1.80 3.45
N GLY A 31 4.05 -2.61 4.43
CA GLY A 31 4.23 -2.15 5.81
C GLY A 31 5.20 -0.97 5.91
N MET A 32 6.37 -1.06 5.27
CA MET A 32 7.35 0.03 5.29
C MET A 32 6.78 1.33 4.75
N ILE A 33 5.96 1.26 3.69
CA ILE A 33 5.28 2.44 3.11
C ILE A 33 4.25 3.02 4.09
N LEU A 34 3.57 2.16 4.85
CA LEU A 34 2.62 2.54 5.90
C LEU A 34 3.32 2.94 7.22
N GLY A 35 4.66 2.99 7.27
CA GLY A 35 5.41 3.42 8.45
C GLY A 35 5.70 2.33 9.49
N GLY A 36 5.59 1.04 9.14
CA GLY A 36 5.85 -0.05 10.11
C GLY A 36 5.74 -1.46 9.54
N ASN A 37 5.26 -2.40 10.35
CA ASN A 37 4.96 -3.77 9.94
C ASN A 37 3.45 -4.01 10.00
N ILE A 38 2.85 -4.54 8.93
CA ILE A 38 1.42 -4.90 8.92
C ILE A 38 1.21 -6.13 9.81
N VAL A 39 0.68 -5.92 11.03
CA VAL A 39 0.38 -7.01 11.97
C VAL A 39 -0.97 -7.66 11.69
N SER A 40 -1.97 -6.88 11.29
CA SER A 40 -3.29 -7.36 10.87
C SER A 40 -3.81 -6.58 9.67
N THR A 41 -4.66 -7.23 8.88
CA THR A 41 -5.52 -6.59 7.87
C THR A 41 -6.97 -6.82 8.29
N SER A 42 -7.88 -5.91 7.97
CA SER A 42 -9.32 -6.11 8.17
C SER A 42 -9.80 -7.35 7.40
N GLY A 43 -10.78 -8.07 7.95
CA GLY A 43 -11.38 -9.23 7.28
C GLY A 43 -12.21 -8.86 6.05
N GLU A 44 -12.70 -7.62 6.02
CA GLU A 44 -13.44 -7.06 4.89
C GLU A 44 -12.54 -6.23 3.96
N GLU A 45 -12.89 -6.17 2.67
CA GLU A 45 -12.30 -5.29 1.66
C GLU A 45 -13.36 -4.58 0.81
N ILE A 46 -13.09 -3.38 0.32
CA ILE A 46 -13.94 -2.70 -0.68
C ILE A 46 -13.29 -2.85 -2.04
N GLU A 47 -13.97 -3.51 -2.96
CA GLU A 47 -13.55 -3.66 -4.36
C GLU A 47 -14.48 -2.83 -5.25
N GLN A 48 -13.91 -1.88 -5.99
CA GLN A 48 -14.60 -1.06 -6.96
C GLN A 48 -14.06 -1.34 -8.36
N LYS A 49 -14.96 -1.61 -9.31
CA LYS A 49 -14.61 -1.77 -10.73
C LYS A 49 -15.30 -0.70 -11.55
N SER A 50 -14.52 0.00 -12.36
CA SER A 50 -15.02 0.99 -13.32
C SER A 50 -14.29 0.82 -14.64
N GLY A 51 -14.92 0.13 -15.59
CA GLY A 51 -14.29 -0.25 -16.85
C GLY A 51 -13.04 -1.10 -16.62
N MET A 52 -11.89 -0.65 -17.16
CA MET A 52 -10.60 -1.33 -16.99
C MET A 52 -9.91 -1.06 -15.64
N ILE A 53 -10.43 -0.11 -14.84
CA ILE A 53 -9.82 0.25 -13.56
C ILE A 53 -10.48 -0.57 -12.45
N SER A 54 -9.68 -1.37 -11.74
CA SER A 54 -10.07 -1.99 -10.48
C SER A 54 -9.36 -1.30 -9.33
N ARG A 55 -10.10 -0.92 -8.30
CA ARG A 55 -9.59 -0.35 -7.06
C ARG A 55 -9.97 -1.24 -5.89
N ARG A 56 -9.01 -1.51 -5.01
CA ARG A 56 -9.21 -2.21 -3.75
C ARG A 56 -8.81 -1.29 -2.60
N ILE A 57 -9.66 -1.21 -1.58
CA ILE A 57 -9.38 -0.47 -0.34
C ILE A 57 -9.29 -1.49 0.79
N LEU A 58 -8.21 -1.40 1.57
CA LEU A 58 -7.93 -2.25 2.72
C LEU A 58 -7.58 -1.38 3.93
N SER A 59 -7.89 -1.88 5.12
CA SER A 59 -7.45 -1.30 6.38
C SER A 59 -6.50 -2.26 7.09
N HIS A 60 -5.45 -1.73 7.68
CA HIS A 60 -4.39 -2.46 8.34
C HIS A 60 -4.14 -1.92 9.74
N THR A 61 -3.78 -2.81 10.65
CA THR A 61 -3.07 -2.43 11.87
C THR A 61 -1.58 -2.54 11.58
N VAL A 62 -0.86 -1.46 11.82
CA VAL A 62 0.57 -1.34 11.53
C VAL A 62 1.29 -1.05 12.83
N GLU A 63 2.37 -1.77 13.09
CA GLU A 63 3.24 -1.56 14.24
C GLU A 63 4.52 -0.84 13.79
N ALA A 64 4.73 0.37 14.30
CA ALA A 64 5.92 1.17 14.05
C ALA A 64 7.14 0.61 14.80
N LYS A 65 8.33 1.12 14.47
CA LYS A 65 9.59 0.64 15.06
C LYS A 65 9.71 0.90 16.57
N ASP A 66 9.00 1.92 17.07
CA ASP A 66 8.95 2.26 18.49
C ASP A 66 7.90 1.43 19.27
N GLY A 67 7.25 0.47 18.61
CA GLY A 67 6.20 -0.37 19.19
C GLY A 67 4.83 0.29 19.23
N THR A 68 4.70 1.55 18.80
CA THR A 68 3.39 2.18 18.64
C THR A 68 2.62 1.52 17.50
N LYS A 69 1.30 1.43 17.65
CA LYS A 69 0.42 0.92 16.60
C LYS A 69 -0.41 2.05 16.03
N HIS A 70 -0.74 1.93 14.74
CA HIS A 70 -1.63 2.85 14.05
C HIS A 70 -2.41 2.13 12.94
N VAL A 71 -3.44 2.82 12.45
CA VAL A 71 -4.25 2.34 11.32
C VAL A 71 -3.60 2.78 10.01
N GLY A 72 -3.29 1.82 9.14
CA GLY A 72 -2.84 2.06 7.77
C GLY A 72 -3.97 1.82 6.78
N ILE A 73 -4.21 2.74 5.86
CA ILE A 73 -5.21 2.58 4.79
C ILE A 73 -4.47 2.36 3.47
N GLU A 74 -4.72 1.24 2.81
CA GLU A 74 -4.15 0.93 1.51
C GLU A 74 -5.22 1.08 0.42
N ILE A 75 -4.89 1.78 -0.65
CA ILE A 75 -5.71 1.89 -1.87
C ILE A 75 -4.88 1.34 -3.03
N SER A 76 -5.15 0.11 -3.43
CA SER A 76 -4.52 -0.53 -4.58
C SER A 76 -5.35 -0.21 -5.83
N GLU A 77 -4.73 0.24 -6.92
CA GLU A 77 -5.42 0.50 -8.18
C GLU A 77 -4.63 -0.05 -9.36
N ASN A 78 -5.28 -0.84 -10.21
CA ASN A 78 -4.71 -1.31 -11.47
C ASN A 78 -4.87 -0.24 -12.55
N ALA A 79 -4.13 0.87 -12.43
CA ALA A 79 -4.05 1.90 -13.47
C ALA A 79 -2.61 2.36 -13.66
N MET A 80 -2.17 2.41 -14.92
CA MET A 80 -0.83 2.92 -15.29
C MET A 80 -0.71 4.41 -14.97
N LEU A 81 0.06 4.69 -13.91
CA LEU A 81 0.93 5.85 -13.69
C LEU A 81 0.38 7.28 -13.92
N GLY A 82 0.28 8.00 -12.80
CA GLY A 82 0.31 9.45 -12.71
C GLY A 82 0.19 9.88 -11.25
N LYS A 83 0.97 10.86 -10.79
CA LYS A 83 0.72 11.55 -9.51
C LYS A 83 -0.55 12.38 -9.68
N SER A 84 -1.71 11.76 -9.48
CA SER A 84 -2.98 12.46 -9.38
C SER A 84 -3.56 12.28 -7.98
N LEU A 85 -4.19 13.32 -7.45
CA LEU A 85 -5.06 13.20 -6.29
C LEU A 85 -6.22 12.27 -6.69
N LYS A 86 -6.17 11.01 -6.25
CA LYS A 86 -7.20 10.02 -6.57
C LYS A 86 -8.33 10.16 -5.56
N SER A 87 -9.40 10.85 -5.94
CA SER A 87 -10.63 10.88 -5.15
C SER A 87 -11.26 9.48 -5.12
N ILE A 88 -11.61 9.02 -3.93
CA ILE A 88 -12.42 7.82 -3.71
C ILE A 88 -13.86 8.25 -3.46
N ARG A 89 -14.80 7.61 -4.14
CA ARG A 89 -16.23 7.81 -3.92
C ARG A 89 -16.80 6.50 -3.39
N LEU A 90 -17.46 6.56 -2.25
CA LEU A 90 -18.09 5.40 -1.64
C LEU A 90 -19.60 5.61 -1.69
N SER A 91 -20.33 4.60 -2.14
CA SER A 91 -21.76 4.47 -1.87
C SER A 91 -22.00 4.37 -0.36
N ARG A 92 -23.25 4.54 0.08
CA ARG A 92 -23.60 4.40 1.49
C ARG A 92 -23.17 3.05 2.07
N GLN A 93 -23.42 1.96 1.34
CA GLN A 93 -23.06 0.61 1.77
C GLN A 93 -21.54 0.44 1.88
N GLU A 94 -20.76 0.97 0.93
CA GLU A 94 -19.30 0.94 0.98
C GLU A 94 -18.74 1.83 2.10
N ALA A 95 -19.37 2.98 2.38
CA ALA A 95 -18.97 3.84 3.50
C ALA A 95 -19.23 3.15 4.85
N GLU A 96 -20.39 2.51 5.02
CA GLU A 96 -20.69 1.70 6.20
C GLU A 96 -19.70 0.53 6.34
N LYS A 97 -19.34 -0.11 5.22
CA LYS A 97 -18.29 -1.14 5.15
C LYS A 97 -16.93 -0.60 5.60
N PHE A 98 -16.56 0.57 5.10
CA PHE A 98 -15.29 1.23 5.41
C PHE A 98 -15.19 1.56 6.90
N VAL A 99 -16.27 2.07 7.51
CA VAL A 99 -16.32 2.32 8.96
C VAL A 99 -16.11 1.04 9.76
N ARG A 100 -16.73 -0.09 9.36
CA ARG A 100 -16.50 -1.38 10.04
C ARG A 100 -15.04 -1.84 9.93
N MET A 101 -14.44 -1.73 8.74
CA MET A 101 -13.03 -2.08 8.50
C MET A 101 -12.08 -1.24 9.36
N LEU A 102 -12.36 0.07 9.49
CA LEU A 102 -11.59 0.96 10.36
C LEU A 102 -11.75 0.58 11.83
N ASN A 103 -12.98 0.37 12.30
CA ASN A 103 -13.23 -0.05 13.68
C ASN A 103 -12.54 -1.37 14.03
N GLU A 104 -12.49 -2.33 13.09
CA GLU A 104 -11.76 -3.59 13.27
C GLU A 104 -10.25 -3.39 13.39
N SER A 105 -9.69 -2.42 12.66
CA SER A 105 -8.25 -2.11 12.70
C SER A 105 -7.89 -1.31 13.95
N ILE A 106 -8.78 -0.41 14.37
CA ILE A 106 -8.67 0.39 15.59
C ILE A 106 -8.68 -0.51 16.82
N SER A 107 -9.55 -1.52 16.88
CA SER A 107 -9.62 -2.42 18.05
C SER A 107 -8.37 -3.28 18.26
N LYS A 108 -7.47 -3.33 17.27
CA LYS A 108 -6.20 -4.08 17.29
C LYS A 108 -4.97 -3.17 17.46
N THR A 109 -5.19 -1.85 17.44
CA THR A 109 -4.19 -0.81 17.68
C THR A 109 -4.03 -0.64 19.18
#